data_AF-A0A0N6ZHQ7-F1
#
_entry.id   AF-A0A0N6ZHQ7-F1
#
_cell.length_a   1.000
_cell.length_b   1.000
_cell.length_c   1.000
_cell.angle_alpha   90.00
_cell.angle_beta   90.00
_cell.angle_gamma   90.00
#
_symmetry.space_group_name_H-M   'P 1'
#
loop_
_entity.id
_entity.type
_entity.pdbx_description
1 polymer ?
#
loop_
_entity_poly.entity_id
_entity_poly.type
_entity_poly.pdbx_seq_one_letter_code
_entity_poly.pdbx_strand_id
1 'polypeptide(L)'
;MGGAGVSEQAMTGPAPAVSGLRPGPEGPFPFRQFIVKMHGRCNLACTYCYLYEGPDSSWRDRPAAASPAVLDRTATRIAEHAARHALRDLALVLHGGEPLLAGAAPLAALAGRVRELVPPGCQVHATVQTNATLLTEERLAVLADAGVRVGISLDGGTAVHNRRRVDHAGRPSWPAAARGARLAAERYPEAYAGLLTVVDPTLDPVETYESLLGLRPPALDLLLPHGNWSAPPPGRTGVRYGDWLCAVFDRWWSAGRREVRVRLFEECVALLLGLPAATEALGLAPFDAVVVETDGSIEQVDSLKSAYPGAARTGLDVFRHTFDDALRHPGVAARQAGPASLAEQCRACPLLRVCGGGHYAHRYRAGHGFRNPSVYCADLQRFIRHVSSRLAAATSAASAAATGDSSARWLPGAGPPGAAGLSATDQPRTGHGGSGQAGTGPAGTGAEPTGAEPTEAEPTGAAPVPAEAAPATGESPEPPEPAEPTAPTPVPPASAGGAPAGGAPAGHVPAGGASARPVASGSARAGTVSTGGGAW
;
A
#
# COMPACT_ATOMS: atom_id res chain seq x y z
N MET A 1 26.41 -52.28 4.00
CA MET A 1 25.63 -52.35 5.26
C MET A 1 25.85 -51.02 5.99
N GLY A 2 24.90 -50.13 6.22
CA GLY A 2 23.50 -49.97 5.87
C GLY A 2 23.17 -48.52 6.22
N GLY A 3 22.50 -47.81 5.31
CA GLY A 3 22.11 -46.42 5.51
C GLY A 3 21.02 -46.29 6.58
N ALA A 4 21.06 -45.18 7.32
CA ALA A 4 19.88 -44.63 7.96
C ALA A 4 19.56 -43.33 7.20
N GLY A 5 18.68 -43.45 6.21
CA GLY A 5 18.09 -42.31 5.54
C GLY A 5 17.23 -41.53 6.54
N VAL A 6 17.57 -40.26 6.75
CA VAL A 6 16.65 -39.32 7.38
C VAL A 6 15.64 -38.97 6.30
N SER A 7 14.45 -39.54 6.41
CA SER A 7 13.34 -39.33 5.49
C SER A 7 12.99 -37.85 5.34
N GLU A 8 12.95 -37.36 4.09
CA GLU A 8 12.44 -36.05 3.63
C GLU A 8 10.96 -35.75 4.01
N GLN A 9 10.30 -36.63 4.76
CA GLN A 9 8.90 -36.53 5.16
C GLN A 9 8.66 -35.76 6.48
N ALA A 10 9.69 -35.19 7.12
CA ALA A 10 9.57 -34.54 8.43
C ALA A 10 9.46 -32.99 8.40
N MET A 11 9.49 -32.34 7.23
CA MET A 11 9.51 -30.86 7.13
C MET A 11 8.23 -30.21 6.58
N THR A 12 7.13 -30.97 6.44
CA THR A 12 5.85 -30.49 5.85
C THR A 12 4.71 -30.32 6.86
N GLY A 13 4.97 -30.45 8.16
CA GLY A 13 3.95 -30.20 9.18
C GLY A 13 3.59 -28.71 9.24
N PRO A 14 2.30 -28.32 9.20
CA PRO A 14 1.93 -26.94 9.51
C PRO A 14 2.46 -26.61 10.91
N ALA A 15 3.22 -25.51 11.03
CA ALA A 15 3.47 -24.90 12.33
C ALA A 15 2.11 -24.81 13.05
N PRO A 16 1.99 -25.25 14.32
CA PRO A 16 0.69 -25.45 14.94
C PRO A 16 -0.14 -24.19 14.75
N ALA A 17 -1.15 -24.30 13.88
CA ALA A 17 -2.25 -23.36 13.88
C ALA A 17 -2.71 -23.34 15.33
N VAL A 18 -2.86 -22.14 15.91
CA VAL A 18 -3.33 -22.01 17.28
C VAL A 18 -4.79 -22.48 17.27
N SER A 19 -4.98 -23.79 17.38
CA SER A 19 -6.27 -24.44 17.42
C SER A 19 -6.96 -23.95 18.68
N GLY A 20 -8.12 -23.30 18.53
CA GLY A 20 -8.91 -22.81 19.67
C GLY A 20 -8.89 -21.31 19.92
N LEU A 21 -8.19 -20.47 19.13
CA LEU A 21 -8.43 -19.02 19.17
C LEU A 21 -9.78 -18.70 18.52
N ARG A 22 -10.79 -18.44 19.35
CA ARG A 22 -12.09 -17.92 18.90
C ARG A 22 -11.97 -16.42 18.63
N PRO A 23 -12.73 -15.87 17.67
CA PRO A 23 -12.88 -14.42 17.57
C PRO A 23 -13.36 -13.86 18.92
N GLY A 24 -13.07 -12.58 19.17
CA GLY A 24 -13.51 -11.88 20.37
C GLY A 24 -15.04 -11.93 20.55
N PRO A 25 -15.56 -11.44 21.68
CA PRO A 25 -16.99 -11.52 22.01
C PRO A 25 -17.93 -10.89 20.96
N GLU A 26 -17.41 -10.07 20.05
CA GLU A 26 -18.16 -9.38 18.98
C GLU A 26 -18.24 -10.16 17.65
N GLY A 27 -17.62 -11.34 17.56
CA GLY A 27 -17.55 -12.12 16.31
C GLY A 27 -16.41 -11.67 15.39
N PRO A 28 -16.25 -12.28 14.19
CA PRO A 28 -15.21 -11.90 13.25
C PRO A 28 -15.49 -10.53 12.63
N PHE A 29 -14.45 -9.72 12.48
CA PHE A 29 -14.54 -8.43 11.80
C PHE A 29 -14.65 -8.65 10.29
N PRO A 30 -15.65 -8.05 9.60
CA PRO A 30 -15.86 -8.27 8.18
C PRO A 30 -14.69 -7.74 7.35
N PHE A 31 -14.46 -8.36 6.19
CA PHE A 31 -13.45 -7.86 5.27
C PHE A 31 -13.92 -6.57 4.62
N ARG A 32 -13.09 -5.54 4.66
CA ARG A 32 -13.31 -4.26 3.96
C ARG A 32 -12.34 -4.05 2.82
N GLN A 33 -11.23 -4.80 2.78
CA GLN A 33 -10.23 -4.70 1.72
C GLN A 33 -10.14 -6.00 0.92
N PHE A 34 -10.45 -5.92 -0.37
CA PHE A 34 -10.41 -7.04 -1.30
C PHE A 34 -9.24 -6.85 -2.26
N ILE A 35 -8.20 -7.66 -2.10
CA ILE A 35 -7.00 -7.61 -2.93
C ILE A 35 -7.15 -8.67 -4.03
N VAL A 36 -7.32 -8.23 -5.27
CA VAL A 36 -7.55 -9.14 -6.41
C VAL A 36 -6.30 -9.19 -7.28
N LYS A 37 -5.75 -10.38 -7.47
CA LYS A 37 -4.60 -10.62 -8.34
C LYS A 37 -5.04 -10.65 -9.80
N MET A 38 -4.83 -9.54 -10.50
CA MET A 38 -5.10 -9.41 -11.93
C MET A 38 -4.10 -10.23 -12.76
N HIS A 39 -2.85 -10.23 -12.32
CA HIS A 39 -1.75 -10.95 -12.97
C HIS A 39 -0.73 -11.46 -11.94
N GLY A 40 -0.43 -12.76 -11.92
CA GLY A 40 0.47 -13.41 -10.97
C GLY A 40 1.95 -13.35 -11.34
N ARG A 41 2.31 -12.76 -12.48
CA ARG A 41 3.71 -12.49 -12.89
C ARG A 41 4.00 -11.00 -12.93
N CYS A 42 5.28 -10.66 -12.89
CA CYS A 42 5.78 -9.29 -12.97
C CYS A 42 6.80 -9.17 -14.12
N ASN A 43 6.84 -8.03 -14.79
CA ASN A 43 7.88 -7.70 -15.75
C ASN A 43 9.19 -7.23 -15.08
N LEU A 44 9.17 -7.01 -13.76
CA LEU A 44 10.35 -6.75 -12.94
C LEU A 44 10.75 -7.98 -12.12
N ALA A 45 12.04 -8.04 -11.79
CA ALA A 45 12.68 -8.99 -10.89
C ALA A 45 13.34 -8.21 -9.73
N CYS A 46 12.52 -7.52 -8.92
CA CYS A 46 13.05 -6.74 -7.80
C CYS A 46 13.73 -7.67 -6.78
N THR A 47 14.98 -7.38 -6.43
CA THR A 47 15.84 -8.30 -5.63
C THR A 47 15.42 -8.47 -4.16
N TYR A 48 14.37 -7.77 -3.72
CA TYR A 48 13.79 -7.88 -2.38
C TYR A 48 12.33 -8.34 -2.41
N CYS A 49 11.78 -8.68 -3.59
CA CYS A 49 10.37 -8.99 -3.71
C CYS A 49 10.04 -10.27 -2.94
N TYR A 50 9.36 -10.14 -1.79
CA TYR A 50 9.03 -11.28 -0.95
C TYR A 50 8.12 -12.32 -1.63
N LEU A 51 7.47 -11.97 -2.74
CA LEU A 51 6.62 -12.89 -3.49
C LEU A 51 7.44 -13.77 -4.46
N TYR A 52 8.51 -13.24 -5.04
CA TYR A 52 9.30 -13.92 -6.08
C TYR A 52 10.64 -14.45 -5.57
N GLU A 53 11.23 -13.75 -4.60
CA GLU A 53 12.49 -14.10 -3.90
C GLU A 53 12.24 -14.69 -2.50
N GLY A 54 10.98 -14.83 -2.10
CA GLY A 54 10.59 -15.39 -0.80
C GLY A 54 10.54 -16.92 -0.78
N PRO A 55 10.22 -17.51 0.39
CA PRO A 55 10.16 -18.95 0.54
C PRO A 55 8.96 -19.58 -0.19
N ASP A 56 7.87 -18.84 -0.37
CA ASP A 56 6.68 -19.35 -1.07
C ASP A 56 6.84 -19.30 -2.60
N SER A 57 6.61 -20.45 -3.24
CA SER A 57 6.70 -20.63 -4.69
C SER A 57 5.35 -20.84 -5.38
N SER A 58 4.23 -20.78 -4.65
CA SER A 58 2.90 -21.19 -5.13
C SER A 58 2.40 -20.38 -6.33
N TRP A 59 2.91 -19.16 -6.51
CA TRP A 59 2.62 -18.35 -7.68
C TRP A 59 3.02 -19.06 -8.99
N ARG A 60 4.04 -19.92 -8.99
CA ARG A 60 4.54 -20.61 -10.19
C ARG A 60 3.49 -21.54 -10.80
N ASP A 61 2.71 -22.20 -9.95
CA ASP A 61 1.72 -23.20 -10.35
C ASP A 61 0.36 -22.58 -10.74
N ARG A 62 0.22 -21.26 -10.52
CA ARG A 62 -1.02 -20.52 -10.83
C ARG A 62 -1.01 -19.95 -12.25
N PRO A 63 -2.19 -19.79 -12.88
CA PRO A 63 -2.34 -19.05 -14.12
C PRO A 63 -1.71 -17.66 -14.03
N ALA A 64 -1.09 -17.20 -15.11
CA ALA A 64 -0.44 -15.89 -15.13
C ALA A 64 -1.45 -14.75 -14.98
N ALA A 65 -2.67 -14.88 -15.53
CA ALA A 65 -3.72 -13.88 -15.45
C ALA A 65 -5.01 -14.48 -14.90
N ALA A 66 -5.79 -13.68 -14.17
CA ALA A 66 -7.13 -14.07 -13.77
C ALA A 66 -8.07 -14.16 -14.97
N SER A 67 -8.83 -15.24 -15.08
CA SER A 67 -9.80 -15.40 -16.16
C SER A 67 -11.04 -14.53 -15.94
N PRO A 68 -11.79 -14.15 -16.99
CA PRO A 68 -13.05 -13.42 -16.84
C PRO A 68 -14.04 -14.09 -15.88
N ALA A 69 -14.08 -15.44 -15.86
CA ALA A 69 -14.93 -16.20 -14.95
C ALA A 69 -14.50 -16.06 -13.48
N VAL A 70 -13.19 -16.06 -13.20
CA VAL A 70 -12.66 -15.78 -11.85
C VAL A 70 -13.02 -14.37 -11.41
N LEU A 71 -12.86 -13.38 -12.30
CA LEU A 71 -13.12 -11.98 -12.00
C LEU A 71 -14.61 -11.70 -11.72
N ASP A 72 -15.52 -12.21 -12.55
CA ASP A 72 -16.97 -12.03 -12.34
C ASP A 72 -17.44 -12.76 -11.07
N ARG A 73 -16.92 -13.96 -10.82
CA ARG A 73 -17.22 -14.67 -9.57
C ARG A 73 -16.70 -13.94 -8.35
N THR A 74 -15.49 -13.37 -8.44
CA THR A 74 -14.91 -12.54 -7.38
C THR A 74 -15.79 -11.32 -7.09
N ALA A 75 -16.22 -10.59 -8.12
CA ALA A 75 -17.11 -9.44 -7.96
C ALA A 75 -18.43 -9.83 -7.28
N THR A 76 -19.01 -10.97 -7.67
CA THR A 76 -20.21 -11.53 -7.02
C THR A 76 -19.97 -11.81 -5.53
N ARG A 77 -18.84 -12.45 -5.17
CA ARG A 77 -18.52 -12.73 -3.76
C ARG A 77 -18.29 -11.46 -2.94
N ILE A 78 -17.70 -10.42 -3.53
CA ILE A 78 -17.53 -9.12 -2.87
C ILE A 78 -18.91 -8.52 -2.56
N ALA A 79 -19.82 -8.52 -3.52
CA ALA A 79 -21.18 -8.00 -3.36
C ALA A 79 -21.99 -8.77 -2.31
N GLU A 80 -21.91 -10.11 -2.32
CA GLU A 80 -22.54 -10.96 -1.30
C GLU A 80 -22.06 -10.61 0.11
N HIS A 81 -20.75 -10.43 0.30
CA HIS A 81 -20.16 -10.04 1.58
C HIS A 81 -20.58 -8.62 1.98
N ALA A 82 -20.53 -7.67 1.05
CA ALA A 82 -20.92 -6.29 1.28
C ALA A 82 -22.39 -6.17 1.71
N ALA A 83 -23.29 -6.94 1.09
CA ALA A 83 -24.70 -7.02 1.46
C ALA A 83 -24.89 -7.62 2.84
N ARG A 84 -24.24 -8.75 3.11
CA ARG A 84 -24.38 -9.49 4.38
C ARG A 84 -23.94 -8.67 5.59
N HIS A 85 -22.89 -7.87 5.43
CA HIS A 85 -22.32 -7.04 6.51
C HIS A 85 -22.71 -5.56 6.42
N ALA A 86 -23.64 -5.21 5.53
CA ALA A 86 -24.10 -3.84 5.30
C ALA A 86 -22.96 -2.81 5.17
N LEU A 87 -21.92 -3.17 4.40
CA LEU A 87 -20.73 -2.34 4.24
C LEU A 87 -21.10 -1.00 3.57
N ARG A 88 -20.67 0.11 4.18
CA ARG A 88 -20.86 1.47 3.65
C ARG A 88 -19.76 1.87 2.66
N ASP A 89 -18.58 1.30 2.85
CA ASP A 89 -17.42 1.48 1.99
C ASP A 89 -16.60 0.18 1.94
N LEU A 90 -15.92 -0.05 0.83
CA LEU A 90 -14.91 -1.09 0.68
C LEU A 90 -13.76 -0.63 -0.23
N ALA A 91 -12.58 -1.19 0.00
CA ALA A 91 -11.41 -1.01 -0.83
C ALA A 91 -11.24 -2.20 -1.80
N LEU A 92 -11.25 -1.92 -3.09
CA LEU A 92 -10.90 -2.89 -4.13
C LEU A 92 -9.47 -2.61 -4.59
N VAL A 93 -8.54 -3.48 -4.21
CA VAL A 93 -7.11 -3.34 -4.54
C VAL A 93 -6.76 -4.26 -5.69
N LEU A 94 -6.60 -3.69 -6.87
CA LEU A 94 -6.17 -4.36 -8.08
C LEU A 94 -4.64 -4.55 -7.99
N HIS A 95 -4.22 -5.79 -7.75
CA HIS A 95 -2.83 -6.14 -7.48
C HIS A 95 -2.36 -7.25 -8.41
N GLY A 96 -1.14 -7.69 -8.22
CA GLY A 96 -0.55 -8.82 -8.91
C GLY A 96 0.92 -8.96 -8.55
N GLY A 97 1.69 -9.57 -9.45
CA GLY A 97 3.06 -9.17 -9.70
C GLY A 97 3.08 -7.76 -10.28
N GLU A 98 2.71 -7.65 -11.56
CA GLU A 98 2.39 -6.37 -12.20
C GLU A 98 0.99 -6.44 -12.83
N PRO A 99 -0.03 -5.80 -12.25
CA PRO A 99 -1.41 -5.92 -12.74
C PRO A 99 -1.62 -5.33 -14.14
N LEU A 100 -0.84 -4.33 -14.58
CA LEU A 100 -1.00 -3.73 -15.91
C LEU A 100 -0.57 -4.65 -17.06
N LEU A 101 0.05 -5.80 -16.76
CA LEU A 101 0.23 -6.88 -17.73
C LEU A 101 -1.10 -7.48 -18.20
N ALA A 102 -2.15 -7.43 -17.38
CA ALA A 102 -3.50 -7.78 -17.80
C ALA A 102 -4.16 -6.68 -18.67
N GLY A 103 -3.58 -5.49 -18.74
CA GLY A 103 -4.14 -4.32 -19.43
C GLY A 103 -5.04 -3.46 -18.54
N ALA A 104 -5.16 -2.16 -18.85
CA ALA A 104 -5.98 -1.24 -18.06
C ALA A 104 -7.49 -1.51 -18.18
N ALA A 105 -7.96 -1.97 -19.36
CA ALA A 105 -9.38 -2.23 -19.59
C ALA A 105 -9.95 -3.36 -18.70
N PRO A 106 -9.29 -4.53 -18.52
CA PRO A 106 -9.77 -5.54 -17.57
C PRO A 106 -9.81 -5.06 -16.11
N LEU A 107 -8.87 -4.19 -15.71
CA LEU A 107 -8.87 -3.56 -14.39
C LEU A 107 -10.10 -2.65 -14.20
N ALA A 108 -10.34 -1.76 -15.17
CA ALA A 108 -11.53 -0.90 -15.20
C ALA A 108 -12.83 -1.70 -15.20
N ALA A 109 -12.89 -2.78 -15.99
CA ALA A 109 -14.06 -3.65 -16.08
C ALA A 109 -14.38 -4.32 -14.74
N LEU A 110 -13.38 -4.84 -14.02
CA LEU A 110 -13.61 -5.41 -12.69
C LEU A 110 -14.11 -4.36 -11.70
N ALA A 111 -13.51 -3.17 -11.68
CA ALA A 111 -13.94 -2.09 -10.79
C ALA A 111 -15.40 -1.65 -11.07
N GLY A 112 -15.76 -1.52 -12.34
CA GLY A 112 -17.15 -1.28 -12.77
C GLY A 112 -18.08 -2.39 -12.31
N ARG A 113 -17.70 -3.66 -12.55
CA ARG A 113 -18.51 -4.82 -12.18
C ARG A 113 -18.77 -4.92 -10.68
N VAL A 114 -17.77 -4.64 -9.85
CA VAL A 114 -17.97 -4.61 -8.38
C VAL A 114 -18.94 -3.49 -8.00
N ARG A 115 -18.79 -2.28 -8.55
CA ARG A 115 -19.70 -1.15 -8.29
C ARG A 115 -21.14 -1.43 -8.70
N GLU A 116 -21.35 -2.14 -9.80
CA GLU A 116 -22.68 -2.54 -10.26
C GLU A 116 -23.37 -3.53 -9.31
N LEU A 117 -22.61 -4.43 -8.69
CA LEU A 117 -23.15 -5.54 -7.90
C LEU A 117 -23.29 -5.22 -6.41
N VAL A 118 -22.46 -4.33 -5.86
CA VAL A 118 -22.55 -3.98 -4.43
C VAL A 118 -23.88 -3.28 -4.12
N PRO A 119 -24.40 -3.40 -2.88
CA PRO A 119 -25.65 -2.76 -2.49
C PRO A 119 -25.64 -1.25 -2.69
N PRO A 120 -26.81 -0.63 -2.97
CA PRO A 120 -26.95 0.82 -2.98
C PRO A 120 -26.44 1.45 -1.68
N GLY A 121 -25.60 2.49 -1.80
CA GLY A 121 -24.99 3.17 -0.67
C GLY A 121 -23.67 2.55 -0.16
N CYS A 122 -23.20 1.46 -0.78
CA CYS A 122 -21.85 0.95 -0.59
C CYS A 122 -20.88 1.62 -1.58
N GLN A 123 -19.88 2.35 -1.08
CA GLN A 123 -18.88 3.02 -1.89
C GLN A 123 -17.70 2.10 -2.18
N VAL A 124 -17.26 2.04 -3.44
CA VAL A 124 -16.12 1.20 -3.87
C VAL A 124 -14.91 2.09 -4.20
N HIS A 125 -13.89 2.00 -3.36
CA HIS A 125 -12.62 2.69 -3.56
C HIS A 125 -11.65 1.76 -4.30
N ALA A 126 -11.59 1.89 -5.62
CA ALA A 126 -10.71 1.09 -6.46
C ALA A 126 -9.32 1.73 -6.57
N THR A 127 -8.28 0.95 -6.29
CA THR A 127 -6.88 1.35 -6.46
C THR A 127 -6.10 0.24 -7.16
N VAL A 128 -5.25 0.57 -8.12
CA VAL A 128 -4.25 -0.34 -8.71
C VAL A 128 -2.87 -0.07 -8.10
N GLN A 129 -2.16 -1.13 -7.72
CA GLN A 129 -0.76 -1.06 -7.29
C GLN A 129 0.15 -1.53 -8.42
N THR A 130 0.97 -0.63 -8.95
CA THR A 130 1.82 -0.88 -10.12
C THR A 130 3.28 -0.49 -9.87
N ASN A 131 4.20 -1.15 -10.58
CA ASN A 131 5.60 -0.74 -10.68
C ASN A 131 5.84 0.45 -11.63
N ALA A 132 4.77 1.00 -12.22
CA ALA A 132 4.72 2.17 -13.10
C ALA A 132 5.43 2.05 -14.45
N THR A 133 6.16 0.98 -14.73
CA THR A 133 6.92 0.85 -16.00
C THR A 133 6.03 0.75 -17.23
N LEU A 134 4.78 0.31 -17.06
CA LEU A 134 3.77 0.15 -18.10
C LEU A 134 2.76 1.31 -18.14
N LEU A 135 2.95 2.37 -17.34
CA LEU A 135 2.05 3.53 -17.38
C LEU A 135 2.30 4.34 -18.65
N THR A 136 1.22 4.55 -19.39
CA THR A 136 1.11 5.43 -20.55
C THR A 136 -0.10 6.33 -20.36
N GLU A 137 -0.21 7.39 -21.14
CA GLU A 137 -1.34 8.33 -21.07
C GLU A 137 -2.67 7.60 -21.34
N GLU A 138 -2.71 6.74 -22.37
CA GLU A 138 -3.87 5.91 -22.69
C GLU A 138 -4.30 5.02 -21.51
N ARG A 139 -3.34 4.36 -20.84
CA ARG A 139 -3.66 3.49 -19.70
C ARG A 139 -4.13 4.28 -18.49
N LEU A 140 -3.54 5.45 -18.24
CA LEU A 140 -3.97 6.35 -17.17
C LEU A 140 -5.37 6.90 -17.44
N ALA A 141 -5.68 7.30 -18.68
CA ALA A 141 -7.03 7.73 -19.07
C ALA A 141 -8.07 6.66 -18.77
N VAL A 142 -7.83 5.40 -19.19
CA VAL A 142 -8.75 4.28 -18.91
C VAL A 142 -8.96 4.06 -17.42
N LEU A 143 -7.91 4.16 -16.61
CA LEU A 143 -8.02 4.00 -15.15
C LEU A 143 -8.74 5.17 -14.50
N ALA A 144 -8.43 6.40 -14.90
CA ALA A 144 -9.02 7.63 -14.39
C ALA A 144 -10.52 7.72 -14.73
N ASP A 145 -10.90 7.43 -15.98
CA ASP A 145 -12.30 7.38 -16.43
C ASP A 145 -13.10 6.33 -15.66
N ALA A 146 -12.46 5.23 -15.28
CA ALA A 146 -13.04 4.20 -14.43
C ALA A 146 -12.98 4.53 -12.93
N GLY A 147 -12.52 5.71 -12.52
CA GLY A 147 -12.34 6.10 -11.11
C GLY A 147 -11.43 5.15 -10.34
N VAL A 148 -10.43 4.56 -10.99
CA VAL A 148 -9.41 3.72 -10.37
C VAL A 148 -8.19 4.58 -10.08
N ARG A 149 -7.81 4.67 -8.80
CA ARG A 149 -6.60 5.41 -8.41
C ARG A 149 -5.35 4.53 -8.59
N VAL A 150 -4.19 5.14 -8.78
CA VAL A 150 -2.92 4.49 -9.12
C VAL A 150 -1.92 4.72 -8.01
N GLY A 151 -1.60 3.67 -7.25
CA GLY A 151 -0.47 3.66 -6.32
C GLY A 151 0.77 3.09 -7.00
N ILE A 152 1.89 3.80 -6.86
CA ILE A 152 3.12 3.52 -7.60
C ILE A 152 4.20 3.05 -6.62
N SER A 153 4.80 1.90 -6.91
CA SER A 153 5.93 1.39 -6.13
C SER A 153 7.27 1.96 -6.59
N LEU A 154 7.93 2.75 -5.75
CA LEU A 154 9.24 3.36 -5.97
C LEU A 154 10.02 3.44 -4.66
N ASP A 155 11.31 3.13 -4.68
CA ASP A 155 12.15 3.13 -3.47
C ASP A 155 12.78 4.49 -3.16
N GLY A 156 12.49 5.49 -3.99
CA GLY A 156 12.96 6.87 -3.93
C GLY A 156 12.76 7.57 -5.27
N GLY A 157 13.11 8.85 -5.34
CA GLY A 157 13.00 9.69 -6.54
C GLY A 157 14.25 9.71 -7.44
N THR A 158 15.18 8.75 -7.29
CA THR A 158 16.43 8.68 -8.07
C THR A 158 16.71 7.27 -8.58
N ALA A 159 17.63 7.15 -9.54
CA ALA A 159 18.09 5.85 -10.05
C ALA A 159 18.78 5.01 -8.96
N VAL A 160 19.57 5.66 -8.09
CA VAL A 160 20.31 5.02 -7.00
C VAL A 160 19.34 4.38 -6.00
N HIS A 161 18.29 5.11 -5.60
CA HIS A 161 17.29 4.59 -4.69
C HIS A 161 16.57 3.36 -5.26
N ASN A 162 16.37 3.32 -6.58
CA ASN A 162 15.66 2.24 -7.27
C ASN A 162 16.57 1.15 -7.85
N ARG A 163 17.87 1.09 -7.47
CA ARG A 163 18.86 0.13 -8.01
C ARG A 163 18.46 -1.34 -7.89
N ARG A 164 17.61 -1.67 -6.91
CA ARG A 164 17.13 -3.04 -6.64
C ARG A 164 15.90 -3.41 -7.46
N ARG A 165 15.31 -2.44 -8.18
CA ARG A 165 14.14 -2.61 -9.06
C ARG A 165 14.61 -2.75 -10.50
N VAL A 166 14.96 -3.98 -10.87
CA VAL A 166 15.44 -4.33 -12.22
C VAL A 166 14.43 -5.21 -12.95
N ASP A 167 14.55 -5.30 -14.27
CA ASP A 167 13.84 -6.33 -15.04
C ASP A 167 14.54 -7.70 -14.98
N HIS A 168 13.95 -8.71 -15.63
CA HIS A 168 14.52 -10.07 -15.67
C HIS A 168 15.87 -10.16 -16.41
N ALA A 169 16.28 -9.11 -17.14
CA ALA A 169 17.60 -9.00 -17.78
C ALA A 169 18.57 -8.14 -16.95
N GLY A 170 18.21 -7.73 -15.74
CA GLY A 170 19.03 -6.89 -14.86
C GLY A 170 19.04 -5.40 -15.23
N ARG A 171 18.22 -4.96 -16.19
CA ARG A 171 18.18 -3.55 -16.63
C ARG A 171 17.40 -2.70 -15.62
N PRO A 172 17.81 -1.43 -15.40
CA PRO A 172 17.15 -0.55 -14.43
C PRO A 172 15.73 -0.20 -14.87
N SER A 173 14.76 -0.30 -13.94
CA SER A 173 13.36 0.10 -14.20
C SER A 173 13.09 1.59 -14.04
N TRP A 174 13.98 2.31 -13.35
CA TRP A 174 13.79 3.71 -12.96
C TRP A 174 13.38 4.65 -14.11
N PRO A 175 14.02 4.65 -15.29
CA PRO A 175 13.62 5.57 -16.37
C PRO A 175 12.16 5.42 -16.78
N ALA A 176 11.64 4.19 -16.83
CA ALA A 176 10.26 3.92 -17.18
C ALA A 176 9.30 4.24 -16.02
N ALA A 177 9.64 3.82 -14.80
CA ALA A 177 8.81 4.05 -13.63
C ALA A 177 8.67 5.55 -13.28
N ALA A 178 9.77 6.30 -13.34
CA ALA A 178 9.77 7.75 -13.10
C ALA A 178 8.94 8.51 -14.14
N ARG A 179 9.00 8.12 -15.41
CA ARG A 179 8.15 8.68 -16.46
C ARG A 179 6.67 8.43 -16.16
N GLY A 180 6.31 7.21 -15.77
CA GLY A 180 4.95 6.85 -15.38
C GLY A 180 4.44 7.67 -14.19
N ALA A 181 5.27 7.82 -13.15
CA ALA A 181 4.94 8.61 -11.96
C ALA A 181 4.75 10.10 -12.26
N ARG A 182 5.66 10.70 -13.05
CA ARG A 182 5.53 12.11 -13.47
C ARG A 182 4.28 12.33 -14.32
N LEU A 183 4.01 11.41 -15.25
CA LEU A 183 2.80 11.48 -16.08
C LEU A 183 1.52 11.45 -15.23
N ALA A 184 1.44 10.55 -14.25
CA ALA A 184 0.32 10.51 -13.31
C ALA A 184 0.18 11.82 -12.53
N ALA A 185 1.28 12.35 -11.98
CA ALA A 185 1.27 13.59 -11.20
C ALA A 185 0.93 14.85 -12.05
N GLU A 186 1.33 14.88 -13.32
CA GLU A 186 1.18 16.04 -14.21
C GLU A 186 -0.18 16.08 -14.91
N ARG A 187 -0.68 14.92 -15.33
CA ARG A 187 -1.85 14.83 -16.23
C ARG A 187 -3.08 14.22 -15.56
N TYR A 188 -2.90 13.43 -14.50
CA TYR A 188 -3.98 12.72 -13.81
C TYR A 188 -3.85 12.79 -12.27
N PRO A 189 -3.69 13.98 -11.68
CA PRO A 189 -3.48 14.12 -10.23
C PRO A 189 -4.64 13.56 -9.39
N GLU A 190 -5.86 13.53 -9.91
CA GLU A 190 -7.05 12.94 -9.30
C GLU A 190 -7.01 11.40 -9.25
N ALA A 191 -6.36 10.78 -10.24
CA ALA A 191 -6.14 9.34 -10.27
C ALA A 191 -4.87 8.93 -9.53
N TYR A 192 -3.95 9.85 -9.22
CA TYR A 192 -2.71 9.50 -8.52
C TYR A 192 -2.98 9.22 -7.04
N ALA A 193 -2.77 7.98 -6.58
CA ALA A 193 -3.02 7.59 -5.19
C ALA A 193 -1.85 7.93 -4.25
N GLY A 194 -0.62 7.91 -4.76
CA GLY A 194 0.60 8.08 -3.97
C GLY A 194 1.70 7.07 -4.31
N LEU A 195 2.76 7.08 -3.49
CA LEU A 195 3.90 6.17 -3.63
C LEU A 195 3.98 5.16 -2.48
N LEU A 196 4.43 3.96 -2.82
CA LEU A 196 4.81 2.91 -1.89
C LEU A 196 6.32 2.73 -1.97
N THR A 197 7.01 2.91 -0.85
CA THR A 197 8.47 2.92 -0.77
C THR A 197 8.96 1.89 0.23
N VAL A 198 9.75 0.92 -0.22
CA VAL A 198 10.43 0.00 0.70
C VAL A 198 11.63 0.73 1.29
N VAL A 199 11.67 0.82 2.62
CA VAL A 199 12.75 1.50 3.34
C VAL A 199 14.06 0.72 3.20
N ASP A 200 15.12 1.40 2.74
CA ASP A 200 16.49 0.90 2.72
C ASP A 200 17.36 1.74 3.66
N PRO A 201 17.74 1.23 4.85
CA PRO A 201 18.52 1.98 5.83
C PRO A 201 19.99 2.19 5.41
N THR A 202 20.39 1.74 4.22
CA THR A 202 21.70 2.06 3.61
C THR A 202 21.68 3.35 2.80
N LEU A 203 20.50 3.91 2.51
CA LEU A 203 20.31 5.17 1.82
C LEU A 203 20.09 6.30 2.84
N ASP A 204 20.45 7.53 2.46
CA ASP A 204 20.15 8.69 3.30
C ASP A 204 18.63 8.90 3.41
N PRO A 205 18.06 8.95 4.63
CA PRO A 205 16.62 9.06 4.83
C PRO A 205 16.03 10.35 4.25
N VAL A 206 16.70 11.47 4.47
CA VAL A 206 16.18 12.79 4.10
C VAL A 206 16.28 12.98 2.59
N GLU A 207 17.41 12.62 1.98
CA GLU A 207 17.57 12.62 0.52
C GLU A 207 16.52 11.71 -0.16
N THR A 208 16.29 10.52 0.40
CA THR A 208 15.26 9.59 -0.11
C THR A 208 13.89 10.25 -0.07
N TYR A 209 13.51 10.81 1.09
CA TYR A 209 12.22 11.50 1.26
C TYR A 209 12.06 12.72 0.33
N GLU A 210 13.05 13.61 0.25
CA GLU A 210 13.01 14.80 -0.61
C GLU A 210 12.92 14.41 -2.09
N SER A 211 13.64 13.37 -2.51
CA SER A 211 13.55 12.88 -3.87
C SER A 211 12.14 12.37 -4.22
N LEU A 212 11.43 11.77 -3.26
CA LEU A 212 10.03 11.35 -3.44
C LEU A 212 9.08 12.54 -3.55
N LEU A 213 9.30 13.62 -2.77
CA LEU A 213 8.51 14.85 -2.87
C LEU A 213 8.59 15.47 -4.28
N GLY A 214 9.73 15.34 -4.95
CA GLY A 214 9.91 15.77 -6.34
C GLY A 214 8.96 15.10 -7.34
N LEU A 215 8.36 13.96 -6.99
CA LEU A 215 7.34 13.26 -7.79
C LEU A 215 5.91 13.69 -7.44
N ARG A 216 5.75 14.69 -6.58
CA ARG A 216 4.47 15.29 -6.12
C ARG A 216 3.39 14.27 -5.73
N PRO A 217 3.70 13.25 -4.93
CA PRO A 217 2.68 12.32 -4.48
C PRO A 217 1.69 12.97 -3.50
N PRO A 218 0.39 12.65 -3.57
CA PRO A 218 -0.56 13.07 -2.54
C PRO A 218 -0.39 12.30 -1.22
N ALA A 219 0.17 11.08 -1.28
CA ALA A 219 0.46 10.25 -0.12
C ALA A 219 1.72 9.40 -0.31
N LEU A 220 2.40 9.10 0.79
CA LEU A 220 3.57 8.22 0.89
C LEU A 220 3.32 7.11 1.93
N ASP A 221 3.56 5.88 1.51
CA ASP A 221 3.64 4.71 2.36
C ASP A 221 5.09 4.25 2.48
N LEU A 222 5.67 4.44 3.68
CA LEU A 222 7.02 3.98 4.02
C LEU A 222 6.93 2.57 4.62
N LEU A 223 7.35 1.57 3.85
CA LEU A 223 7.17 0.15 4.15
C LEU A 223 8.47 -0.45 4.68
N LEU A 224 8.42 -1.04 5.87
CA LEU A 224 9.49 -1.91 6.34
C LEU A 224 9.54 -3.17 5.45
N PRO A 225 10.74 -3.58 4.97
CA PRO A 225 10.84 -4.78 4.15
C PRO A 225 10.28 -5.99 4.90
N HIS A 226 9.64 -6.92 4.19
CA HIS A 226 9.18 -8.13 4.85
C HIS A 226 10.38 -8.99 5.25
N GLY A 227 10.50 -9.23 6.56
CA GLY A 227 11.43 -10.14 7.19
C GLY A 227 10.86 -10.61 8.52
N ASN A 228 11.42 -11.66 9.09
CA ASN A 228 10.95 -12.28 10.33
C ASN A 228 12.12 -12.91 11.11
N TRP A 229 11.88 -13.62 12.21
CA TRP A 229 12.99 -14.16 13.00
C TRP A 229 13.73 -15.33 12.34
N SER A 230 13.10 -15.99 11.36
CA SER A 230 13.72 -17.07 10.57
C SER A 230 14.44 -16.56 9.34
N ALA A 231 13.93 -15.49 8.73
CA ALA A 231 14.57 -14.79 7.63
C ALA A 231 14.61 -13.28 7.98
N PRO A 232 15.62 -12.84 8.76
CA PRO A 232 15.71 -11.46 9.21
C PRO A 232 15.77 -10.48 8.05
N PRO A 233 15.19 -9.27 8.21
CA PRO A 233 15.29 -8.25 7.19
C PRO A 233 16.75 -7.82 6.96
N PRO A 234 17.08 -7.34 5.76
CA PRO A 234 18.44 -6.94 5.41
C PRO A 234 18.91 -5.79 6.33
N GLY A 235 20.18 -5.80 6.72
CA GLY A 235 20.76 -4.72 7.52
C GLY A 235 20.20 -4.61 8.95
N ARG A 236 19.58 -5.67 9.50
CA ARG A 236 19.05 -5.69 10.89
C ARG A 236 20.16 -5.69 11.93
N THR A 237 20.80 -4.54 12.13
CA THR A 237 21.70 -4.25 13.25
C THR A 237 21.17 -3.05 14.03
N GLY A 238 21.15 -3.14 15.36
CA GLY A 238 20.63 -2.06 16.20
C GLY A 238 19.18 -1.68 15.89
N VAL A 239 18.93 -0.37 15.73
CA VAL A 239 17.62 0.23 15.44
C VAL A 239 17.64 1.08 14.16
N ARG A 240 18.41 0.64 13.15
CA ARG A 240 18.65 1.42 11.92
C ARG A 240 17.38 1.81 11.18
N TYR A 241 16.37 0.95 11.13
CA TYR A 241 15.09 1.30 10.49
C TYR A 241 14.33 2.34 11.32
N GLY A 242 14.38 2.21 12.65
CA GLY A 242 13.81 3.18 13.58
C GLY A 242 14.46 4.55 13.45
N ASP A 243 15.78 4.62 13.40
CA ASP A 243 16.51 5.88 13.23
C ASP A 243 16.27 6.52 11.85
N TRP A 244 16.20 5.70 10.79
CA TRP A 244 15.83 6.16 9.45
C TRP A 244 14.44 6.80 9.45
N LEU A 245 13.44 6.13 10.05
CA LEU A 245 12.08 6.67 10.17
C LEU A 245 12.02 7.93 11.04
N CYS A 246 12.79 8.00 12.13
CA CYS A 246 12.88 9.21 12.96
C CYS A 246 13.41 10.41 12.17
N ALA A 247 14.45 10.22 11.34
CA ALA A 247 15.03 11.29 10.53
C ALA A 247 14.02 11.84 9.51
N VAL A 248 13.31 10.95 8.79
CA VAL A 248 12.25 11.35 7.86
C VAL A 248 11.09 12.02 8.60
N PHE A 249 10.71 11.50 9.77
CA PHE A 249 9.67 12.10 10.61
C PHE A 249 10.05 13.52 11.03
N ASP A 250 11.29 13.76 11.48
CA ASP A 250 11.73 15.08 11.90
C ASP A 250 11.67 16.10 10.74
N ARG A 251 12.08 15.69 9.55
CA ARG A 251 11.99 16.54 8.35
C ARG A 251 10.53 16.82 7.96
N TRP A 252 9.68 15.79 7.96
CA TRP A 252 8.25 15.92 7.66
C TRP A 252 7.53 16.82 8.69
N TRP A 253 7.78 16.58 9.98
CA TRP A 253 7.15 17.29 11.09
C TRP A 253 7.56 18.77 11.16
N SER A 254 8.82 19.07 10.84
CA SER A 254 9.38 20.42 10.94
C SER A 254 9.08 21.30 9.71
N ALA A 255 8.37 20.79 8.70
CA ALA A 255 8.06 21.51 7.47
C ALA A 255 7.14 22.74 7.66
N GLY A 256 6.50 22.89 8.82
CA GLY A 256 5.57 23.99 9.13
C GLY A 256 4.23 23.94 8.39
N ARG A 257 4.10 23.04 7.41
CA ARG A 257 2.87 22.73 6.66
C ARG A 257 2.85 21.24 6.32
N ARG A 258 1.67 20.70 6.04
CA ARG A 258 1.53 19.33 5.55
C ARG A 258 1.86 19.28 4.05
N GLU A 259 3.10 18.92 3.72
CA GLU A 259 3.56 18.82 2.32
C GLU A 259 2.99 17.60 1.61
N VAL A 260 2.95 16.46 2.31
CA VAL A 260 2.41 15.18 1.85
C VAL A 260 1.86 14.40 3.03
N ARG A 261 0.86 13.55 2.79
CA ARG A 261 0.42 12.54 3.76
C ARG A 261 1.47 11.44 3.88
N VAL A 262 2.02 11.20 5.07
CA VAL A 262 2.84 10.00 5.34
C VAL A 262 2.06 9.09 6.27
N ARG A 263 1.51 7.99 5.73
CA ARG A 263 0.52 7.16 6.43
C ARG A 263 1.01 6.65 7.78
N LEU A 264 2.21 6.08 7.81
CA LEU A 264 2.84 5.56 9.03
C LEU A 264 2.96 6.63 10.13
N PHE A 265 3.25 7.87 9.75
CA PHE A 265 3.46 8.96 10.70
C PHE A 265 2.13 9.46 11.26
N GLU A 266 1.16 9.70 10.39
CA GLU A 266 -0.18 10.12 10.79
C GLU A 266 -0.86 9.07 11.67
N GLU A 267 -0.71 7.79 11.35
CA GLU A 267 -1.24 6.69 12.17
C GLU A 267 -0.56 6.61 13.53
N CYS A 268 0.77 6.76 13.59
CA CYS A 268 1.49 6.79 14.86
C CYS A 268 1.05 7.97 15.73
N VAL A 269 0.89 9.17 15.15
CA VAL A 269 0.40 10.36 15.85
C VAL A 269 -1.04 10.14 16.34
N ALA A 270 -1.93 9.66 15.47
CA ALA A 270 -3.32 9.38 15.83
C ALA A 270 -3.43 8.40 17.01
N LEU A 271 -2.68 7.31 16.98
CA LEU A 271 -2.65 6.31 18.04
C LEU A 271 -2.10 6.86 19.36
N LEU A 272 -1.07 7.71 19.30
CA LEU A 272 -0.54 8.41 20.48
C LEU A 272 -1.55 9.38 21.09
N LEU A 273 -2.43 9.96 20.27
CA LEU A 273 -3.55 10.82 20.69
C LEU A 273 -4.81 10.02 21.11
N GLY A 274 -4.75 8.68 21.08
CA GLY A 274 -5.86 7.81 21.50
C GLY A 274 -6.93 7.56 20.43
N LEU A 275 -6.69 7.97 19.18
CA LEU A 275 -7.55 7.64 18.05
C LEU A 275 -7.35 6.17 17.62
N PRO A 276 -8.35 5.52 17.00
CA PRO A 276 -8.23 4.14 16.54
C PRO A 276 -7.21 4.00 15.40
N ALA A 277 -6.61 2.81 15.28
CA ALA A 277 -5.73 2.48 14.16
C ALA A 277 -6.51 2.33 12.84
N ALA A 278 -5.83 2.62 11.73
CA ALA A 278 -6.35 2.51 10.37
C ALA A 278 -5.61 1.46 9.49
N THR A 279 -4.58 0.81 10.02
CA THR A 279 -3.83 -0.27 9.34
C THR A 279 -3.52 -1.44 10.26
N GLU A 280 -3.04 -2.52 9.66
CA GLU A 280 -2.35 -3.61 10.35
C GLU A 280 -0.89 -3.28 10.74
N ALA A 281 -0.30 -2.19 10.23
CA ALA A 281 1.11 -1.90 10.47
C ALA A 281 1.38 -1.47 11.93
N LEU A 282 0.45 -0.69 12.50
CA LEU A 282 0.48 -0.20 13.87
C LEU A 282 -0.89 -0.34 14.54
N GLY A 283 -0.88 -0.48 15.87
CA GLY A 283 -2.08 -0.56 16.70
C GLY A 283 -2.73 -1.94 16.74
N LEU A 284 -3.87 -2.01 17.44
CA LEU A 284 -4.58 -3.26 17.73
C LEU A 284 -5.84 -3.45 16.87
N ALA A 285 -6.03 -2.62 15.85
CA ALA A 285 -7.18 -2.76 14.97
C ALA A 285 -7.14 -4.15 14.30
N PRO A 286 -8.30 -4.80 14.19
CA PRO A 286 -8.39 -6.11 13.56
C PRO A 286 -8.05 -5.99 12.08
N PHE A 287 -7.32 -6.99 11.58
CA PHE A 287 -7.06 -7.14 10.16
C PHE A 287 -8.36 -7.47 9.40
N ASP A 288 -8.61 -6.77 8.29
CA ASP A 288 -9.86 -6.83 7.51
C ASP A 288 -9.64 -6.96 5.99
N ALA A 289 -8.51 -7.56 5.55
CA ALA A 289 -8.26 -7.81 4.13
C ALA A 289 -8.39 -9.30 3.73
N VAL A 290 -8.64 -9.54 2.45
CA VAL A 290 -8.61 -10.88 1.85
C VAL A 290 -8.01 -10.81 0.46
N VAL A 291 -7.27 -11.85 0.06
CA VAL A 291 -6.67 -11.96 -1.27
C VAL A 291 -7.47 -12.95 -2.11
N VAL A 292 -7.71 -12.60 -3.38
CA VAL A 292 -8.15 -13.54 -4.41
C VAL A 292 -7.05 -13.67 -5.45
N GLU A 293 -6.53 -14.88 -5.59
CA GLU A 293 -5.47 -15.24 -6.52
C GLU A 293 -5.98 -15.41 -7.96
N THR A 294 -5.07 -15.54 -8.92
CA THR A 294 -5.42 -15.60 -10.36
C THR A 294 -6.23 -16.83 -10.75
N ASP A 295 -6.17 -17.91 -9.97
CA ASP A 295 -6.99 -19.12 -10.14
C ASP A 295 -8.34 -19.05 -9.38
N GLY A 296 -8.60 -17.96 -8.65
CA GLY A 296 -9.77 -17.79 -7.80
C GLY A 296 -9.62 -18.37 -6.40
N SER A 297 -8.43 -18.86 -6.01
CA SER A 297 -8.15 -19.22 -4.62
C SER A 297 -8.32 -18.01 -3.71
N ILE A 298 -8.96 -18.21 -2.56
CA ILE A 298 -9.09 -17.20 -1.51
C ILE A 298 -7.92 -17.42 -0.54
N GLU A 299 -7.09 -16.41 -0.34
CA GLU A 299 -5.93 -16.46 0.56
C GLU A 299 -6.02 -15.36 1.63
N GLN A 300 -5.25 -15.56 2.71
CA GLN A 300 -4.85 -14.47 3.58
C GLN A 300 -3.90 -13.52 2.82
N VAL A 301 -3.47 -12.40 3.43
CA VAL A 301 -2.55 -11.46 2.76
C VAL A 301 -1.23 -12.09 2.35
N ASP A 302 -0.72 -11.61 1.21
CA ASP A 302 0.54 -12.06 0.63
C ASP A 302 1.75 -11.87 1.53
N SER A 303 1.74 -10.90 2.43
CA SER A 303 2.86 -10.68 3.37
C SER A 303 3.18 -11.94 4.19
N LEU A 304 2.22 -12.84 4.41
CA LEU A 304 2.44 -14.14 5.04
C LEU A 304 3.32 -15.08 4.21
N LYS A 305 3.35 -14.95 2.88
CA LYS A 305 4.22 -15.73 1.98
C LYS A 305 5.71 -15.49 2.24
N SER A 306 6.06 -14.43 2.99
CA SER A 306 7.42 -14.22 3.48
C SER A 306 7.81 -15.12 4.68
N ALA A 307 6.86 -15.78 5.32
CA ALA A 307 7.09 -16.61 6.50
C ALA A 307 7.54 -18.04 6.14
N TYR A 308 6.74 -18.74 5.34
CA TYR A 308 6.99 -20.13 4.89
C TYR A 308 6.05 -20.49 3.71
N PRO A 309 6.36 -21.56 2.94
CA PRO A 309 5.50 -22.00 1.84
C PRO A 309 4.08 -22.35 2.31
N GLY A 310 3.08 -21.79 1.65
CA GLY A 310 1.66 -22.02 1.95
C GLY A 310 1.13 -21.24 3.15
N ALA A 311 1.90 -20.34 3.76
CA ALA A 311 1.48 -19.58 4.94
C ALA A 311 0.19 -18.75 4.75
N ALA A 312 -0.09 -18.31 3.51
CA ALA A 312 -1.29 -17.55 3.17
C ALA A 312 -2.50 -18.44 2.81
N ARG A 313 -2.29 -19.74 2.55
CA ARG A 313 -3.31 -20.65 2.00
C ARG A 313 -4.47 -20.83 2.99
N THR A 314 -5.70 -20.78 2.48
CA THR A 314 -6.90 -21.13 3.27
C THR A 314 -7.55 -22.44 2.83
N GLY A 315 -7.25 -22.90 1.60
CA GLY A 315 -7.93 -24.04 0.97
C GLY A 315 -9.29 -23.71 0.35
N LEU A 316 -9.68 -22.42 0.32
CA LEU A 316 -10.95 -21.94 -0.21
C LEU A 316 -10.79 -21.33 -1.62
N ASP A 317 -11.89 -21.26 -2.34
CA ASP A 317 -11.97 -20.70 -3.70
C ASP A 317 -13.30 -19.95 -3.91
N VAL A 318 -13.30 -18.93 -4.78
CA VAL A 318 -14.48 -18.07 -5.01
C VAL A 318 -15.65 -18.80 -5.67
N PHE A 319 -15.42 -19.93 -6.34
CA PHE A 319 -16.49 -20.69 -6.99
C PHE A 319 -17.35 -21.41 -5.97
N ARG A 320 -16.72 -22.03 -4.97
CA ARG A 320 -17.38 -22.90 -4.00
C ARG A 320 -17.66 -22.21 -2.67
N HIS A 321 -16.86 -21.23 -2.29
CA HIS A 321 -16.86 -20.65 -0.94
C HIS A 321 -17.20 -19.16 -0.95
N THR A 322 -17.67 -18.67 0.20
CA THR A 322 -17.94 -17.26 0.49
C THR A 322 -16.76 -16.63 1.23
N PHE A 323 -16.68 -15.30 1.26
CA PHE A 323 -15.70 -14.61 2.12
C PHE A 323 -15.98 -14.80 3.62
N ASP A 324 -17.23 -15.07 4.00
CA ASP A 324 -17.58 -15.43 5.37
C ASP A 324 -17.03 -16.80 5.78
N ASP A 325 -16.84 -17.72 4.84
CA ASP A 325 -16.13 -18.97 5.12
C ASP A 325 -14.65 -18.70 5.42
N ALA A 326 -14.05 -17.76 4.68
CA ALA A 326 -12.68 -17.32 4.94
C ALA A 326 -12.54 -16.57 6.29
N LEU A 327 -13.55 -15.83 6.75
CA LEU A 327 -13.54 -15.23 8.10
C LEU A 327 -13.44 -16.27 9.22
N ARG A 328 -13.98 -17.47 9.00
CA ARG A 328 -13.91 -18.58 9.97
C ARG A 328 -12.58 -19.34 9.92
N HIS A 329 -11.70 -19.02 8.98
CA HIS A 329 -10.40 -19.66 8.87
C HIS A 329 -9.56 -19.38 10.14
N PRO A 330 -8.94 -20.40 10.78
CA PRO A 330 -8.19 -20.21 12.02
C PRO A 330 -7.06 -19.17 11.92
N GLY A 331 -6.41 -19.06 10.76
CA GLY A 331 -5.37 -18.05 10.51
C GLY A 331 -5.91 -16.61 10.52
N VAL A 332 -7.14 -16.41 10.01
CA VAL A 332 -7.82 -15.10 10.03
C VAL A 332 -8.26 -14.78 11.46
N ALA A 333 -8.89 -15.74 12.14
CA ALA A 333 -9.30 -15.57 13.54
C ALA A 333 -8.12 -15.23 14.46
N ALA A 334 -6.96 -15.90 14.28
CA ALA A 334 -5.76 -15.60 15.05
C ALA A 334 -5.25 -14.16 14.88
N ARG A 335 -5.46 -13.54 13.72
CA ARG A 335 -5.07 -12.16 13.41
C ARG A 335 -6.07 -11.13 13.93
N GLN A 336 -7.34 -11.52 14.04
CA GLN A 336 -8.38 -10.68 14.63
C GLN A 336 -8.51 -10.85 16.17
N ALA A 337 -7.80 -11.79 16.78
CA ALA A 337 -7.84 -12.04 18.23
C ALA A 337 -7.16 -10.96 19.09
N GLY A 338 -6.63 -9.90 18.49
CA GLY A 338 -6.05 -8.76 19.20
C GLY A 338 -4.92 -9.17 20.16
N PRO A 339 -4.83 -8.55 21.36
CA PRO A 339 -3.76 -8.81 22.33
C PRO A 339 -3.60 -10.28 22.76
N ALA A 340 -4.67 -11.09 22.70
CA ALA A 340 -4.64 -12.50 23.09
C ALA A 340 -3.73 -13.35 22.18
N SER A 341 -3.52 -12.90 20.93
CA SER A 341 -2.63 -13.53 19.95
C SER A 341 -1.14 -13.23 20.15
N LEU A 342 -0.80 -12.30 21.06
CA LEU A 342 0.56 -11.78 21.20
C LEU A 342 1.41 -12.57 22.20
N ALA A 343 2.73 -12.37 22.12
CA ALA A 343 3.70 -12.84 23.11
C ALA A 343 3.49 -12.14 24.46
N GLU A 344 3.91 -12.78 25.55
CA GLU A 344 3.85 -12.19 26.90
C GLU A 344 4.58 -10.84 26.99
N GLN A 345 5.78 -10.75 26.40
CA GLN A 345 6.53 -9.51 26.32
C GLN A 345 5.74 -8.37 25.67
N CYS A 346 4.96 -8.64 24.62
CA CYS A 346 4.14 -7.63 23.96
C CYS A 346 2.95 -7.23 24.84
N ARG A 347 2.32 -8.18 25.54
CA ARG A 347 1.19 -7.91 26.45
C ARG A 347 1.60 -7.05 27.65
N ALA A 348 2.84 -7.16 28.10
CA ALA A 348 3.42 -6.34 29.16
C ALA A 348 4.03 -5.00 28.67
N CYS A 349 4.09 -4.77 27.36
CA CYS A 349 4.77 -3.60 26.80
C CYS A 349 3.91 -2.32 26.90
N PRO A 350 4.44 -1.20 27.42
CA PRO A 350 3.69 0.06 27.53
C PRO A 350 3.29 0.65 26.18
N LEU A 351 3.98 0.27 25.10
CA LEU A 351 3.69 0.75 23.74
C LEU A 351 2.68 -0.14 23.00
N LEU A 352 2.11 -1.17 23.65
CA LEU A 352 1.24 -2.16 23.00
C LEU A 352 0.09 -1.52 22.22
N ARG A 353 -0.60 -0.52 22.78
CA ARG A 353 -1.76 0.10 22.12
C ARG A 353 -1.39 0.86 20.84
N VAL A 354 -0.15 1.33 20.73
CA VAL A 354 0.37 2.03 19.54
C VAL A 354 1.06 1.08 18.59
N CYS A 355 1.89 0.16 19.09
CA CYS A 355 2.68 -0.76 18.25
C CYS A 355 1.87 -1.96 17.75
N GLY A 356 0.92 -2.47 18.53
CA GLY A 356 0.13 -3.66 18.15
C GLY A 356 0.89 -4.98 18.18
N GLY A 357 2.18 -4.96 18.57
CA GLY A 357 3.09 -6.09 18.37
C GLY A 357 3.77 -6.10 17.00
N GLY A 358 3.56 -5.05 16.18
CA GLY A 358 4.03 -4.92 14.81
C GLY A 358 3.30 -5.85 13.83
N HIS A 359 3.63 -5.70 12.54
CA HIS A 359 3.01 -6.47 11.47
C HIS A 359 3.12 -7.98 11.70
N TYR A 360 2.02 -8.71 11.48
CA TYR A 360 1.90 -10.14 11.85
C TYR A 360 3.01 -11.04 11.26
N ALA A 361 3.26 -10.93 9.95
CA ALA A 361 4.32 -11.67 9.27
C ALA A 361 5.73 -11.47 9.87
N HIS A 362 6.00 -10.30 10.46
CA HIS A 362 7.30 -9.98 11.07
C HIS A 362 7.55 -10.69 12.42
N ARG A 363 6.54 -11.40 12.94
CA ARG A 363 6.60 -12.14 14.22
C ARG A 363 6.92 -13.61 14.04
N TYR A 364 6.99 -14.09 12.80
CA TYR A 364 7.21 -15.50 12.53
C TYR A 364 8.59 -15.96 12.99
N ARG A 365 8.64 -17.15 13.60
CA ARG A 365 9.85 -17.91 13.88
C ARG A 365 9.56 -19.39 13.67
N ALA A 366 10.32 -20.05 12.81
CA ALA A 366 10.25 -21.49 12.57
C ALA A 366 10.32 -22.26 13.89
N GLY A 367 9.45 -23.25 14.06
CA GLY A 367 9.27 -24.01 15.30
C GLY A 367 8.48 -23.31 16.41
N HIS A 368 8.26 -22.00 16.34
CA HIS A 368 7.57 -21.21 17.39
C HIS A 368 6.35 -20.42 16.89
N GLY A 369 6.09 -20.38 15.57
CA GLY A 369 4.94 -19.72 14.97
C GLY A 369 5.01 -18.20 15.06
N PHE A 370 3.85 -17.54 15.21
CA PHE A 370 3.71 -16.06 15.15
C PHE A 370 3.60 -15.37 16.52
N ARG A 371 3.67 -16.13 17.62
CA ARG A 371 3.54 -15.60 19.00
C ARG A 371 4.88 -15.08 19.54
N ASN A 372 5.58 -14.29 18.74
CA ASN A 372 6.83 -13.62 19.11
C ASN A 372 6.66 -12.10 18.98
N PRO A 373 7.50 -11.27 19.62
CA PRO A 373 7.62 -9.86 19.24
C PRO A 373 7.95 -9.72 17.76
N SER A 374 7.58 -8.61 17.14
CA SER A 374 8.06 -8.30 15.79
C SER A 374 9.59 -8.30 15.72
N VAL A 375 10.14 -8.76 14.60
CA VAL A 375 11.57 -8.65 14.28
C VAL A 375 12.07 -7.19 14.30
N TYR A 376 11.15 -6.22 14.17
CA TYR A 376 11.36 -4.78 14.25
C TYR A 376 11.01 -4.17 15.61
N CYS A 377 10.87 -4.98 16.66
CA CYS A 377 10.40 -4.49 17.96
C CYS A 377 11.24 -3.29 18.48
N ALA A 378 12.57 -3.35 18.37
CA ALA A 378 13.43 -2.26 18.82
C ALA A 378 13.30 -1.00 17.95
N ASP A 379 13.24 -1.14 16.62
CA ASP A 379 13.02 -0.05 15.66
C ASP A 379 11.68 0.66 15.90
N LEU A 380 10.60 -0.11 16.06
CA LEU A 380 9.26 0.44 16.32
C LEU A 380 9.22 1.17 17.65
N GLN A 381 9.86 0.64 18.69
CA GLN A 381 9.97 1.34 19.98
C GLN A 381 10.74 2.66 19.85
N ARG A 382 11.86 2.67 19.11
CA ARG A 382 12.65 3.87 18.85
C ARG A 382 11.81 4.94 18.15
N PHE A 383 11.14 4.56 17.06
CA PHE A 383 10.29 5.45 16.28
C PHE A 383 9.10 5.99 17.10
N ILE A 384 8.33 5.12 17.75
CA ILE A 384 7.13 5.54 18.51
C ILE A 384 7.50 6.49 19.66
N ARG A 385 8.57 6.20 20.41
CA ARG A 385 9.04 7.09 21.50
C ARG A 385 9.51 8.44 20.96
N HIS A 386 10.14 8.45 19.79
CA HIS A 386 10.57 9.68 19.13
C HIS A 386 9.38 10.56 18.77
N VAL A 387 8.37 10.00 18.09
CA VAL A 387 7.12 10.71 17.76
C VAL A 387 6.43 11.22 19.03
N SER A 388 6.33 10.39 20.06
CA SER A 388 5.75 10.79 21.35
C SER A 388 6.49 11.97 21.99
N SER A 389 7.82 11.99 21.92
CA SER A 389 8.63 13.10 22.43
C SER A 389 8.37 14.39 21.65
N ARG A 390 8.31 14.31 20.31
CA ARG A 390 8.01 15.47 19.44
C ARG A 390 6.61 16.04 19.71
N LEU A 391 5.61 15.18 19.95
CA LEU A 391 4.27 15.61 20.35
C LEU A 391 4.27 16.32 21.71
N ALA A 392 4.94 15.75 22.72
CA ALA A 392 5.02 16.36 24.05
C ALA A 392 5.73 17.73 24.03
N ALA A 393 6.77 17.88 23.21
CA ALA A 393 7.46 19.15 23.02
C ALA A 393 6.54 20.19 22.35
N ALA A 394 5.79 19.80 21.32
CA ALA A 394 4.86 20.69 20.63
C ALA A 394 3.71 21.17 21.55
N THR A 395 3.15 20.29 22.37
CA THR A 395 2.10 20.66 23.34
C THR A 395 2.63 21.55 24.46
N SER A 396 3.86 21.31 24.92
CA SER A 396 4.49 22.14 25.97
C SER A 396 4.79 23.54 25.45
N ALA A 397 5.31 23.67 24.23
CA ALA A 397 5.55 24.95 23.59
C ALA A 397 4.24 25.74 23.38
N ALA A 398 3.17 25.07 22.92
CA ALA A 398 1.86 25.68 22.78
C ALA A 398 1.28 26.16 24.13
N SER A 399 1.42 25.34 25.18
CA SER A 399 0.99 25.73 26.53
C SER A 399 1.77 26.92 27.08
N ALA A 400 3.09 26.99 26.85
CA ALA A 400 3.92 28.11 27.28
C ALA A 400 3.61 29.40 26.51
N ALA A 401 3.31 29.30 25.21
CA ALA A 401 2.85 30.43 24.41
C ALA A 401 1.48 30.96 24.89
N ALA A 402 0.56 30.07 25.25
CA ALA A 402 -0.75 30.43 25.78
C ALA A 402 -0.70 31.09 27.17
N THR A 403 0.26 30.72 28.02
CA THR A 403 0.44 31.34 29.34
C THR A 403 1.26 32.64 29.30
N GLY A 404 2.17 32.79 28.34
CA GLY A 404 3.01 33.98 28.14
C GLY A 404 2.26 35.23 27.64
N ASP A 405 1.07 35.08 27.05
CA ASP A 405 0.21 36.18 26.57
C ASP A 405 -0.78 36.69 27.63
N SER A 406 -0.73 36.17 28.87
CA SER A 406 -1.57 36.64 29.98
C SER A 406 -1.08 37.91 30.68
N SER A 407 -0.01 38.54 30.16
CA SER A 407 0.59 39.75 30.74
C SER A 407 0.20 41.07 30.06
N ALA A 408 -0.77 41.05 29.13
CA ALA A 408 -1.47 42.26 28.69
C ALA A 408 -2.35 42.79 29.82
N ARG A 409 -1.75 43.67 30.65
CA ARG A 409 -2.35 44.47 31.73
C ARG A 409 -3.84 44.75 31.55
N TRP A 410 -4.67 44.06 32.33
CA TRP A 410 -5.98 44.58 32.71
C TRP A 410 -5.73 45.68 33.75
N LEU A 411 -5.82 46.95 33.35
CA LEU A 411 -5.79 48.09 34.27
C LEU A 411 -7.13 48.14 35.03
N PRO A 412 -7.15 48.11 36.37
CA PRO A 412 -8.39 48.27 37.12
C PRO A 412 -8.72 49.77 37.22
N GLY A 413 -9.85 50.19 36.65
CA GLY A 413 -10.29 51.59 36.80
C GLY A 413 -11.53 51.99 36.01
N ALA A 414 -12.71 51.55 36.44
CA ALA A 414 -13.94 52.34 36.45
C ALA A 414 -15.03 51.56 37.20
N GLY A 415 -15.46 52.08 38.35
CA GLY A 415 -16.52 51.49 39.17
C GLY A 415 -17.90 51.55 38.49
N PRO A 416 -18.89 50.82 39.03
CA PRO A 416 -20.20 50.69 38.40
C PRO A 416 -21.10 51.89 38.74
N PRO A 417 -21.95 52.36 37.81
CA PRO A 417 -23.10 53.17 38.18
C PRO A 417 -24.30 52.28 38.53
N GLY A 418 -24.73 52.44 39.78
CA GLY A 418 -26.09 52.35 40.35
C GLY A 418 -27.17 51.49 39.66
N ALA A 419 -27.72 50.57 40.46
CA ALA A 419 -29.01 49.94 40.25
C ALA A 419 -30.18 50.93 40.47
N ALA A 420 -31.19 50.90 39.59
CA ALA A 420 -32.59 51.16 39.95
C ALA A 420 -33.54 50.72 38.81
N GLY A 421 -34.59 49.98 39.17
CA GLY A 421 -35.91 50.12 38.54
C GLY A 421 -36.36 49.04 37.54
N LEU A 422 -36.96 47.98 38.07
CA LEU A 422 -38.30 47.47 37.72
C LEU A 422 -38.77 47.56 36.24
N SER A 423 -39.02 46.40 35.62
CA SER A 423 -40.38 45.90 35.32
C SER A 423 -40.39 45.02 34.07
N ALA A 424 -41.11 43.91 34.19
CA ALA A 424 -41.56 43.04 33.12
C ALA A 424 -42.35 43.80 32.04
N THR A 425 -42.23 43.37 30.77
CA THR A 425 -43.33 42.77 29.96
C THR A 425 -42.86 42.52 28.51
N ASP A 426 -43.47 41.49 27.91
CA ASP A 426 -43.71 41.30 26.47
C ASP A 426 -42.58 40.83 25.53
N GLN A 427 -42.63 39.52 25.23
CA GLN A 427 -42.65 39.03 23.85
C GLN A 427 -43.89 39.58 23.09
N PRO A 428 -44.09 39.32 21.78
CA PRO A 428 -43.18 39.06 20.65
C PRO A 428 -43.52 39.99 19.45
N ARG A 429 -42.76 39.96 18.34
CA ARG A 429 -43.34 39.78 16.99
C ARG A 429 -42.34 39.81 15.82
N THR A 430 -42.54 38.79 15.01
CA THR A 430 -42.26 38.57 13.59
C THR A 430 -42.60 39.73 12.64
N GLY A 431 -41.85 39.83 11.53
CA GLY A 431 -42.25 40.46 10.26
C GLY A 431 -41.02 40.85 9.42
N HIS A 432 -40.54 40.06 8.45
CA HIS A 432 -40.94 40.03 7.03
C HIS A 432 -40.88 41.36 6.27
N GLY A 433 -40.03 41.39 5.23
CA GLY A 433 -40.26 42.10 3.96
C GLY A 433 -39.37 43.31 3.69
N GLY A 434 -38.68 43.33 2.55
CA GLY A 434 -38.13 44.57 1.99
C GLY A 434 -36.95 44.43 1.03
N SER A 435 -37.23 44.01 -0.20
CA SER A 435 -36.38 44.15 -1.39
C SER A 435 -36.06 45.61 -1.73
N GLY A 436 -34.84 45.89 -2.23
CA GLY A 436 -34.47 47.18 -2.85
C GLY A 436 -33.23 47.04 -3.74
N GLN A 437 -33.35 47.47 -4.99
CA GLN A 437 -32.46 47.25 -6.14
C GLN A 437 -31.39 48.35 -6.35
N ALA A 438 -30.36 47.95 -7.13
CA ALA A 438 -29.68 48.66 -8.23
C ALA A 438 -28.64 49.78 -7.98
N GLY A 439 -27.58 49.72 -8.81
CA GLY A 439 -26.59 50.79 -9.08
C GLY A 439 -25.20 50.22 -9.47
N THR A 440 -24.99 49.78 -10.73
CA THR A 440 -24.23 50.49 -11.82
C THR A 440 -22.71 50.58 -11.64
N GLY A 441 -21.93 50.06 -12.63
CA GLY A 441 -20.46 50.13 -12.77
C GLY A 441 -19.91 51.54 -13.11
N PRO A 442 -18.70 51.73 -13.70
CA PRO A 442 -17.93 50.82 -14.57
C PRO A 442 -16.38 50.81 -14.36
N ALA A 443 -15.71 50.25 -15.38
CA ALA A 443 -14.30 49.89 -15.59
C ALA A 443 -13.20 50.96 -15.42
N GLY A 444 -11.95 50.47 -15.29
CA GLY A 444 -10.70 51.23 -15.51
C GLY A 444 -9.52 50.30 -15.84
N THR A 445 -8.89 50.56 -16.98
CA THR A 445 -7.82 49.81 -17.67
C THR A 445 -6.43 50.46 -17.51
N GLY A 446 -5.37 49.66 -17.74
CA GLY A 446 -4.02 50.11 -18.16
C GLY A 446 -2.94 50.01 -17.06
N ALA A 447 -1.68 49.70 -17.31
CA ALA A 447 -0.91 49.36 -18.52
C ALA A 447 0.48 48.84 -18.06
N GLU A 448 1.20 48.11 -18.95
CA GLU A 448 2.62 47.74 -18.81
C GLU A 448 3.57 48.96 -18.82
N PRO A 449 4.90 48.80 -18.60
CA PRO A 449 5.80 48.46 -19.72
C PRO A 449 7.03 47.56 -19.41
N THR A 450 7.47 46.85 -20.47
CA THR A 450 8.84 46.58 -20.98
C THR A 450 10.04 47.19 -20.21
N GLY A 451 11.25 46.64 -20.10
CA GLY A 451 12.04 45.68 -20.89
C GLY A 451 13.53 46.10 -20.82
N ALA A 452 14.44 45.19 -21.23
CA ALA A 452 15.88 45.37 -21.56
C ALA A 452 16.96 44.99 -20.51
N GLU A 453 17.84 44.08 -20.95
CA GLU A 453 19.16 43.72 -20.42
C GLU A 453 20.20 44.87 -20.60
N PRO A 454 21.42 44.78 -20.02
CA PRO A 454 22.55 44.18 -20.75
C PRO A 454 23.61 43.43 -19.90
N THR A 455 24.58 42.89 -20.63
CA THR A 455 25.71 41.98 -20.37
C THR A 455 26.96 42.54 -19.68
N GLU A 456 27.80 41.59 -19.20
CA GLU A 456 29.28 41.58 -19.03
C GLU A 456 29.98 42.35 -17.88
N ALA A 457 30.69 41.60 -17.02
CA ALA A 457 32.17 41.65 -16.82
C ALA A 457 32.62 40.85 -15.58
N GLU A 458 33.67 40.02 -15.73
CA GLU A 458 34.45 39.43 -14.62
C GLU A 458 35.31 40.49 -13.88
N PRO A 459 35.96 40.17 -12.73
CA PRO A 459 37.32 39.59 -12.83
C PRO A 459 37.73 38.60 -11.70
N THR A 460 38.51 37.59 -12.11
CA THR A 460 39.77 37.06 -11.51
C THR A 460 39.87 36.63 -10.02
N GLY A 461 40.41 35.42 -9.81
CA GLY A 461 41.11 35.04 -8.56
C GLY A 461 41.37 33.54 -8.37
N ALA A 462 42.50 33.05 -8.92
CA ALA A 462 43.08 31.70 -8.75
C ALA A 462 43.51 31.42 -7.28
N ALA A 463 43.84 30.22 -6.76
CA ALA A 463 44.33 28.93 -7.27
C ALA A 463 44.23 27.86 -6.11
N PRO A 464 44.94 26.70 -6.09
CA PRO A 464 44.47 25.41 -6.59
C PRO A 464 44.49 24.26 -5.55
N VAL A 465 43.86 23.13 -5.91
CA VAL A 465 43.96 21.83 -5.22
C VAL A 465 44.99 20.96 -5.96
N PRO A 466 45.98 20.34 -5.31
CA PRO A 466 46.92 19.46 -6.00
C PRO A 466 46.42 18.02 -6.06
N ALA A 467 46.67 17.40 -7.20
CA ALA A 467 46.66 15.96 -7.44
C ALA A 467 48.10 15.54 -7.83
N GLU A 468 48.63 14.48 -7.21
CA GLU A 468 49.75 13.66 -7.69
C GLU A 468 49.50 12.23 -7.14
N ALA A 469 49.32 11.19 -7.96
CA ALA A 469 50.24 10.50 -8.89
C ALA A 469 51.10 9.41 -8.21
N ALA A 470 50.96 8.18 -8.72
CA ALA A 470 51.77 6.99 -8.42
C ALA A 470 53.15 7.05 -9.11
N PRO A 471 54.09 6.13 -8.77
CA PRO A 471 54.44 5.02 -9.69
C PRO A 471 54.75 3.67 -8.99
N ALA A 472 54.37 2.50 -9.55
CA ALA A 472 55.15 1.51 -10.35
C ALA A 472 56.38 0.93 -9.61
N THR A 473 56.70 -0.37 -9.50
CA THR A 473 56.63 -1.57 -10.38
C THR A 473 56.82 -2.86 -9.55
N GLY A 474 56.46 -4.05 -10.10
CA GLY A 474 56.92 -5.36 -9.58
C GLY A 474 56.08 -6.56 -10.09
N GLU A 475 56.72 -7.47 -10.80
CA GLU A 475 56.19 -8.56 -11.66
C GLU A 475 55.43 -9.74 -11.00
N SER A 476 54.64 -10.41 -11.85
CA SER A 476 53.84 -11.64 -11.66
C SER A 476 54.65 -12.91 -11.31
N PRO A 477 53.97 -14.01 -10.89
CA PRO A 477 53.55 -15.00 -11.89
C PRO A 477 52.12 -15.58 -11.70
N GLU A 478 51.50 -15.96 -12.81
CA GLU A 478 50.23 -16.72 -12.92
C GLU A 478 50.30 -18.11 -12.30
N PRO A 479 49.16 -18.62 -11.80
CA PRO A 479 48.85 -20.05 -11.84
C PRO A 479 47.52 -20.36 -12.60
N PRO A 480 47.31 -21.63 -13.00
CA PRO A 480 46.61 -21.99 -14.25
C PRO A 480 45.10 -22.22 -14.11
N GLU A 481 44.39 -22.08 -15.24
CA GLU A 481 43.03 -22.59 -15.45
C GLU A 481 42.95 -24.11 -15.32
N PRO A 482 41.81 -24.64 -14.84
CA PRO A 482 41.22 -25.72 -15.61
C PRO A 482 39.68 -25.73 -15.73
N ALA A 483 39.28 -26.07 -16.96
CA ALA A 483 38.19 -26.94 -17.40
C ALA A 483 36.73 -26.45 -17.39
N GLU A 484 36.23 -26.30 -18.62
CA GLU A 484 34.83 -26.16 -19.02
C GLU A 484 33.95 -27.31 -18.49
N PRO A 485 32.71 -27.03 -18.01
CA PRO A 485 31.73 -28.07 -17.78
C PRO A 485 31.14 -28.54 -19.12
N THR A 486 31.35 -29.83 -19.39
CA THR A 486 30.77 -30.59 -20.50
C THR A 486 29.25 -30.60 -20.45
N ALA A 487 28.62 -30.35 -21.59
CA ALA A 487 27.18 -30.42 -21.77
C ALA A 487 26.65 -31.87 -21.54
N PRO A 488 25.46 -32.05 -20.93
CA PRO A 488 24.88 -33.37 -20.78
C PRO A 488 24.43 -33.93 -22.13
N THR A 489 24.89 -35.15 -22.43
CA THR A 489 24.45 -35.98 -23.56
C THR A 489 22.97 -36.34 -23.45
N PRO A 490 22.21 -36.36 -24.55
CA PRO A 490 20.80 -36.70 -24.54
C PRO A 490 20.59 -38.21 -24.33
N VAL A 491 19.71 -38.55 -23.39
CA VAL A 491 19.20 -39.92 -23.17
C VAL A 491 18.24 -40.27 -24.33
N PRO A 492 18.41 -41.40 -25.04
CA PRO A 492 17.49 -41.82 -26.08
C PRO A 492 16.15 -42.34 -25.51
N PRO A 493 15.04 -42.19 -26.23
CA PRO A 493 13.72 -42.60 -25.75
C PRO A 493 13.58 -44.13 -25.76
N ALA A 494 13.04 -44.67 -24.67
CA ALA A 494 12.56 -46.05 -24.62
C ALA A 494 11.37 -46.21 -25.57
N SER A 495 11.46 -47.20 -26.45
CA SER A 495 10.43 -47.58 -27.40
C SER A 495 9.65 -48.81 -26.91
N ALA A 496 8.37 -48.81 -27.31
CA ALA A 496 7.50 -49.95 -27.57
C ALA A 496 6.96 -50.79 -26.39
N GLY A 497 5.66 -50.63 -26.18
CA GLY A 497 4.76 -51.65 -25.63
C GLY A 497 3.33 -51.33 -26.08
N GLY A 498 2.94 -51.83 -27.26
CA GLY A 498 1.66 -51.55 -27.89
C GLY A 498 0.49 -52.36 -27.35
N ALA A 499 -0.72 -51.86 -27.57
CA ALA A 499 -1.97 -52.63 -27.69
C ALA A 499 -3.00 -51.80 -28.51
N PRO A 500 -3.95 -52.46 -29.20
CA PRO A 500 -4.38 -52.03 -30.53
C PRO A 500 -5.66 -51.18 -30.57
N ALA A 501 -5.80 -50.47 -31.68
CA ALA A 501 -6.99 -49.73 -32.11
C ALA A 501 -8.16 -50.66 -32.47
N GLY A 502 -9.38 -50.22 -32.16
CA GLY A 502 -10.62 -50.80 -32.67
C GLY A 502 -11.82 -49.89 -32.43
N GLY A 503 -12.35 -49.33 -33.53
CA GLY A 503 -13.79 -49.06 -33.72
C GLY A 503 -14.41 -47.80 -33.10
N ALA A 504 -14.59 -46.77 -33.92
CA ALA A 504 -15.82 -45.96 -33.90
C ALA A 504 -16.89 -46.69 -34.76
N PRO A 505 -18.20 -46.43 -34.59
CA PRO A 505 -18.76 -45.24 -35.25
C PRO A 505 -19.99 -44.57 -34.57
N ALA A 506 -20.18 -43.31 -34.98
CA ALA A 506 -21.43 -42.60 -35.28
C ALA A 506 -22.52 -42.35 -34.20
N GLY A 507 -23.01 -41.09 -34.16
CA GLY A 507 -24.38 -40.82 -33.73
C GLY A 507 -24.73 -39.40 -33.29
N HIS A 508 -25.18 -38.58 -34.24
CA HIS A 508 -26.27 -37.58 -34.14
C HIS A 508 -26.06 -36.18 -33.49
N VAL A 509 -26.18 -35.20 -34.39
CA VAL A 509 -26.70 -33.81 -34.28
C VAL A 509 -28.21 -33.92 -34.62
N PRO A 510 -29.19 -33.11 -34.12
CA PRO A 510 -29.20 -31.68 -34.49
C PRO A 510 -29.94 -30.63 -33.62
N ALA A 511 -29.67 -29.39 -34.06
CA ALA A 511 -30.58 -28.23 -34.20
C ALA A 511 -30.65 -27.20 -33.07
N GLY A 512 -30.50 -25.93 -33.47
CA GLY A 512 -30.83 -24.75 -32.66
C GLY A 512 -30.15 -23.47 -33.15
N GLY A 513 -30.52 -22.97 -34.32
CA GLY A 513 -30.19 -21.61 -34.76
C GLY A 513 -31.39 -20.67 -34.57
N ALA A 514 -31.17 -19.44 -34.10
CA ALA A 514 -31.95 -18.27 -34.47
C ALA A 514 -31.25 -16.97 -34.01
N SER A 515 -31.11 -16.07 -34.99
CA SER A 515 -30.68 -14.67 -34.90
C SER A 515 -31.83 -13.78 -34.41
N ALA A 516 -31.52 -12.66 -33.71
CA ALA A 516 -32.08 -11.32 -33.98
C ALA A 516 -31.72 -10.29 -32.88
N ARG A 517 -31.03 -9.21 -33.27
CA ARG A 517 -31.22 -7.82 -32.80
C ARG A 517 -32.51 -7.25 -33.47
N PRO A 518 -33.13 -6.07 -33.13
CA PRO A 518 -32.45 -4.80 -32.77
C PRO A 518 -33.24 -3.70 -31.96
N VAL A 519 -32.56 -2.56 -31.74
CA VAL A 519 -32.96 -1.12 -31.55
C VAL A 519 -33.68 -0.59 -30.29
N ALA A 520 -33.22 0.62 -29.90
CA ALA A 520 -33.94 1.83 -29.42
C ALA A 520 -33.72 2.14 -27.92
N SER A 521 -33.00 3.16 -27.46
CA SER A 521 -32.97 4.63 -27.71
C SER A 521 -33.38 5.35 -26.42
N GLY A 522 -32.64 6.39 -26.03
CA GLY A 522 -33.25 7.56 -25.40
C GLY A 522 -32.70 8.04 -24.06
N SER A 523 -32.30 9.31 -24.08
CA SER A 523 -32.41 10.32 -23.02
C SER A 523 -31.17 10.66 -22.20
N ALA A 524 -30.57 11.77 -22.60
CA ALA A 524 -29.73 12.65 -21.81
C ALA A 524 -30.39 13.09 -20.50
N ARG A 525 -29.56 13.38 -19.49
CA ARG A 525 -29.77 14.50 -18.56
C ARG A 525 -28.44 14.92 -17.95
N ALA A 526 -28.09 16.16 -18.23
CA ALA A 526 -27.05 16.91 -17.53
C ALA A 526 -27.49 17.14 -16.07
N GLY A 527 -26.56 16.92 -15.15
CA GLY A 527 -26.70 17.22 -13.73
C GLY A 527 -25.35 17.70 -13.21
N THR A 528 -25.27 19.01 -12.97
CA THR A 528 -24.17 19.73 -12.34
C THR A 528 -23.70 19.07 -11.04
N VAL A 529 -22.41 18.77 -10.93
CA VAL A 529 -21.75 18.33 -9.70
C VAL A 529 -21.25 19.55 -8.94
N SER A 530 -21.67 19.65 -7.69
CA SER A 530 -21.19 20.56 -6.65
C SER A 530 -20.62 19.72 -5.51
N THR A 531 -19.68 20.31 -4.76
CA THR A 531 -19.02 19.85 -3.51
C THR A 531 -17.88 18.83 -3.70
N GLY A 532 -16.74 18.91 -3.01
CA GLY A 532 -16.42 19.53 -1.72
C GLY A 532 -16.37 18.50 -0.61
N GLY A 533 -15.19 18.29 0.00
CA GLY A 533 -14.95 17.40 1.15
C GLY A 533 -14.47 16.01 0.73
N GLY A 534 -13.33 15.47 1.18
CA GLY A 534 -12.71 15.55 2.51
C GLY A 534 -12.62 14.12 3.03
N ALA A 535 -11.62 13.37 2.53
CA ALA A 535 -11.41 11.96 2.88
C ALA A 535 -10.41 11.83 4.04
N TRP A 536 -10.80 11.02 5.02
CA TRP A 536 -9.99 10.57 6.16
C TRP A 536 -9.03 9.43 5.75
#